data_AF-A0A8S3K7E4-F1
#
_entry.id   AF-A0A8S3K7E4-F1
#
_cell.length_a   1.000
_cell.length_b   1.000
_cell.length_c   1.000
_cell.angle_alpha   90.00
_cell.angle_beta   90.00
_cell.angle_gamma   90.00
#
_symmetry.space_group_name_H-M   'P 1'
#
loop_
_entity.id
_entity.type
_entity.pdbx_description
1 polymer ?
#
loop_
_entity_poly.entity_id
_entity_poly.type
_entity_poly.pdbx_seq_one_letter_code
_entity_poly.pdbx_strand_id
1 'polypeptide(L)'
;IVLNDEIVKLKVLAVTGDSPALKIALDFIAHNGYYCCYFCYLRGIHQGGKRQYPYQCPLVMRTPGNFARDSSTAAQLKSNEKGHLGVSIFSEILDIKLPYSIIIDYAHASLLRHSKSMFVEIYRRLSPVI
;
A
#
# COMPACT_ATOMS: atom_id res chain seq x y z
N ILE A 1 -22.58 -5.12 14.98
CA ILE A 1 -23.37 -6.21 14.36
C ILE A 1 -24.25 -6.79 15.46
N VAL A 2 -25.51 -7.08 15.17
CA VAL A 2 -26.40 -7.75 16.13
C VAL A 2 -26.22 -9.26 15.93
N LEU A 3 -25.76 -9.94 16.97
CA LEU A 3 -25.66 -11.40 17.02
C LEU A 3 -26.46 -11.84 18.24
N ASN A 4 -27.49 -12.65 18.05
CA ASN A 4 -28.36 -13.16 19.13
C ASN A 4 -28.90 -12.03 20.04
N ASP A 5 -29.46 -10.97 19.45
CA ASP A 5 -30.00 -9.79 20.15
C ASP A 5 -29.00 -8.98 20.99
N GLU A 6 -27.69 -9.29 20.91
CA GLU A 6 -26.63 -8.49 21.54
C GLU A 6 -25.92 -7.58 20.53
N ILE A 7 -25.68 -6.33 20.93
CA ILE A 7 -24.90 -5.38 20.14
C ILE A 7 -23.41 -5.66 20.34
N VAL A 8 -22.79 -6.31 19.35
CA VAL A 8 -21.34 -6.54 19.33
C VAL A 8 -20.65 -5.36 18.64
N LYS A 9 -19.77 -4.67 19.37
CA LYS A 9 -18.84 -3.67 18.83
C LYS A 9 -17.73 -4.38 18.07
N LEU A 10 -17.69 -4.18 16.76
CA LEU A 10 -16.56 -4.63 15.93
C LEU A 10 -15.45 -3.59 15.98
N LYS A 11 -14.22 -4.10 16.06
CA LYS A 11 -13.02 -3.32 15.84
C LYS A 11 -12.41 -3.68 14.49
N VAL A 12 -12.19 -2.69 13.65
CA VAL A 12 -11.52 -2.87 12.35
C VAL A 12 -10.08 -2.41 12.53
N LEU A 13 -9.19 -3.38 12.72
CA LEU A 13 -7.81 -3.09 13.15
C LEU A 13 -6.88 -2.75 11.99
N ALA A 14 -7.06 -3.40 10.84
CA ALA A 14 -6.12 -3.30 9.74
C ALA A 14 -6.78 -3.52 8.38
N VAL A 15 -6.10 -3.04 7.34
CA VAL A 15 -6.42 -3.31 5.94
C VAL A 15 -5.23 -4.01 5.29
N THR A 16 -5.51 -5.03 4.49
CA THR A 16 -4.51 -5.73 3.68
C THR A 16 -5.04 -5.93 2.27
N GLY A 17 -4.11 -6.01 1.32
CA GLY A 17 -4.42 -6.20 -0.09
C GLY A 17 -3.18 -6.07 -0.95
N ASP A 18 -3.34 -6.35 -2.23
CA ASP A 18 -2.31 -6.07 -3.22
C ASP A 18 -2.16 -4.54 -3.40
N SER A 19 -1.00 -4.10 -3.91
CA SER A 19 -0.75 -2.66 -4.10
C SER A 19 -1.75 -1.97 -5.04
N PRO A 20 -2.26 -2.62 -6.12
CA PRO A 20 -3.34 -2.07 -6.94
C PRO A 20 -4.65 -1.82 -6.19
N ALA A 21 -5.12 -2.70 -5.32
CA ALA A 21 -6.33 -2.46 -4.53
C ALA A 21 -6.08 -1.40 -3.46
N LEU A 22 -4.95 -1.50 -2.75
CA LEU A 22 -4.60 -0.56 -1.68
C LEU A 22 -4.45 0.88 -2.18
N LYS A 23 -3.93 1.11 -3.40
CA LYS A 23 -3.84 2.49 -3.94
C LYS A 23 -5.22 3.15 -4.06
N ILE A 24 -6.25 2.40 -4.46
CA ILE A 24 -7.61 2.91 -4.67
C ILE A 24 -8.25 3.15 -3.31
N ALA A 25 -8.18 2.14 -2.44
CA ALA A 25 -8.85 2.19 -1.15
C ALA A 25 -8.23 3.22 -0.19
N LEU A 26 -6.92 3.49 -0.33
CA LEU A 26 -6.19 4.51 0.43
C LEU A 26 -6.16 5.89 -0.22
N ASP A 27 -6.76 6.05 -1.40
CA ASP A 27 -6.69 7.26 -2.22
C ASP A 27 -5.24 7.79 -2.36
N PHE A 28 -4.38 6.89 -2.83
CA PHE A 28 -2.93 7.03 -2.84
C PHE A 28 -2.37 6.69 -4.22
N ILE A 29 -1.20 7.23 -4.56
CA ILE A 29 -0.55 6.94 -5.84
C ILE A 29 -0.17 5.47 -5.97
N ALA A 30 -0.11 5.01 -7.21
CA ALA A 30 0.39 3.68 -7.52
C ALA A 30 1.89 3.53 -7.15
N HIS A 31 2.33 2.27 -7.05
CA HIS A 31 3.70 1.86 -6.71
C HIS A 31 4.80 2.40 -7.64
N ASN A 32 4.46 3.03 -8.77
CA ASN A 32 5.39 3.67 -9.71
C ASN A 32 5.48 5.21 -9.55
N GLY A 33 4.73 5.79 -8.61
CA GLY A 33 4.71 7.22 -8.34
C GLY A 33 5.91 7.71 -7.52
N TYR A 34 6.14 9.03 -7.50
CA TYR A 34 7.31 9.62 -6.81
C TYR A 34 7.34 9.37 -5.29
N TYR A 35 6.18 9.28 -4.63
CA TYR A 35 6.06 9.02 -3.19
C TYR A 35 5.15 7.82 -2.94
N CYS A 36 5.52 6.64 -3.43
CA CYS A 36 4.60 5.49 -3.46
C CYS A 36 4.56 4.66 -2.18
N CYS A 37 5.49 4.89 -1.25
CA CYS A 37 5.53 4.16 0.02
C CYS A 37 4.52 4.76 1.01
N TYR A 38 3.66 3.92 1.57
CA TYR A 38 2.71 4.32 2.60
C TYR A 38 3.38 4.69 3.92
N PHE A 39 4.58 4.17 4.19
CA PHE A 39 5.22 4.25 5.50
C PHE A 39 6.34 5.30 5.59
N CYS A 40 6.93 5.72 4.47
CA CYS A 40 8.03 6.68 4.47
C CYS A 40 7.87 7.77 3.40
N TYR A 41 8.73 8.79 3.48
CA TYR A 41 8.81 9.89 2.53
C TYR A 41 9.93 9.72 1.50
N LEU A 42 10.43 8.50 1.29
CA LEU A 42 11.46 8.28 0.28
C LEU A 42 10.92 8.64 -1.10
N ARG A 43 11.49 9.69 -1.70
CA ARG A 43 11.09 10.15 -3.02
C ARG A 43 11.85 9.40 -4.10
N GLY A 44 11.13 8.83 -5.04
CA GLY A 44 11.72 8.28 -6.25
C GLY A 44 12.31 9.37 -7.15
N ILE A 45 13.20 8.95 -8.05
CA ILE A 45 13.73 9.75 -9.14
C ILE A 45 13.45 9.04 -10.46
N HIS A 46 13.38 9.79 -11.55
CA HIS A 46 13.33 9.20 -12.88
C HIS A 46 14.77 9.07 -13.40
N GLN A 47 15.26 7.85 -13.54
CA GLN A 47 16.64 7.58 -13.97
C GLN A 47 16.67 6.35 -14.88
N GLY A 48 17.23 6.50 -16.08
CA GLY A 48 17.35 5.39 -17.05
C GLY A 48 16.01 4.85 -17.54
N GLY A 49 15.04 5.73 -17.81
CA GLY A 49 13.71 5.34 -18.32
C GLY A 49 12.80 4.64 -17.31
N LYS A 50 13.17 4.61 -16.03
CA LYS A 50 12.38 4.01 -14.95
C LYS A 50 12.38 4.85 -13.69
N ARG A 51 11.39 4.60 -12.84
CA ARG A 51 11.36 5.11 -11.46
C ARG A 51 12.33 4.30 -10.60
N GLN A 52 13.20 4.98 -9.86
CA GLN A 52 14.12 4.37 -8.90
C GLN A 52 14.02 5.09 -7.56
N TYR A 53 14.24 4.38 -6.46
CA TYR A 53 14.23 4.95 -5.12
C TYR A 53 15.65 4.89 -4.57
N PRO A 54 16.35 6.02 -4.46
CA PRO A 54 17.73 6.03 -3.97
C PRO A 54 17.76 5.52 -2.53
N TYR A 55 18.81 4.79 -2.18
CA TYR A 55 18.99 4.38 -0.79
C TYR A 55 19.13 5.61 0.11
N GLN A 56 18.39 5.63 1.21
CA GLN A 56 18.47 6.68 2.22
C GLN A 56 18.44 6.06 3.60
N CYS A 57 19.37 6.47 4.45
CA CYS A 57 19.43 6.06 5.86
C CYS A 57 19.89 7.26 6.72
N PRO A 58 19.12 7.66 7.75
CA PRO A 58 17.85 7.07 8.17
C PRO A 58 16.69 7.40 7.22
N LEU A 59 15.71 6.50 7.14
CA LEU A 59 14.45 6.76 6.43
C LEU A 59 13.58 7.73 7.23
N VAL A 60 12.97 8.70 6.56
CA VAL A 60 11.97 9.58 7.17
C VAL A 60 10.62 8.89 7.12
N MET A 61 10.17 8.37 8.27
CA MET A 61 8.92 7.63 8.42
C MET A 61 7.71 8.57 8.56
N ARG A 62 6.54 8.12 8.09
CA ARG A 62 5.27 8.81 8.27
C ARG A 62 4.69 8.48 9.64
N THR A 63 4.29 9.51 10.37
CA THR A 63 3.44 9.35 11.55
C THR A 63 1.97 9.42 11.13
N PRO A 64 1.04 8.97 11.99
CA PRO A 64 -0.39 9.09 11.69
C PRO A 64 -0.85 10.54 11.48
N GLY A 65 -0.28 11.48 12.26
CA GLY A 65 -0.56 12.90 12.08
C GLY A 65 -0.07 13.44 10.74
N ASN A 66 1.11 12.99 10.29
CA ASN A 66 1.62 13.40 8.98
C ASN A 66 0.79 12.82 7.83
N PHE A 67 0.43 11.53 7.92
CA PHE A 67 -0.39 10.85 6.92
C PHE A 67 -1.77 11.51 6.77
N ALA A 68 -2.45 11.79 7.89
CA ALA A 68 -3.74 12.46 7.90
C ALA A 68 -3.64 13.89 7.32
N ARG A 69 -2.62 14.65 7.72
CA ARG A 69 -2.37 16.00 7.21
C ARG A 69 -2.12 16.01 5.70
N ASP A 70 -1.20 15.18 5.21
CA ASP A 70 -0.89 15.14 3.77
C ASP A 70 -2.13 14.72 2.95
N SER A 71 -2.93 13.77 3.45
CA SER A 71 -4.20 13.37 2.82
C SER A 71 -5.24 14.49 2.78
N SER A 72 -5.35 15.27 3.86
CA SER A 72 -6.28 16.41 3.95
C SER A 72 -5.84 17.53 3.01
N THR A 73 -4.54 17.82 2.96
CA THR A 73 -3.95 18.78 2.02
C THR A 73 -4.19 18.35 0.57
N ALA A 74 -3.99 17.08 0.23
CA ALA A 74 -4.26 16.55 -1.11
C ALA A 74 -5.73 16.77 -1.52
N ALA A 75 -6.67 16.45 -0.62
CA ALA A 75 -8.10 16.64 -0.85
C ALA A 75 -8.49 18.12 -1.03
N GLN A 76 -7.93 19.01 -0.21
CA GLN A 76 -8.18 20.45 -0.29
C GLN A 76 -7.63 21.06 -1.58
N LEU A 77 -6.39 20.69 -1.95
CA LEU A 77 -5.70 21.21 -3.14
C LEU A 77 -6.12 20.49 -4.43
N LYS A 78 -6.88 19.39 -4.33
CA LYS A 78 -7.22 18.50 -5.46
C LYS A 78 -5.99 18.10 -6.28
N SER A 79 -4.87 17.88 -5.61
CA SER A 79 -3.59 17.59 -6.23
C SER A 79 -2.77 16.62 -5.38
N ASN A 80 -1.76 16.01 -6.00
CA ASN A 80 -0.94 15.03 -5.29
C ASN A 80 -0.09 15.69 -4.21
N GLU A 81 -0.27 15.27 -2.95
CA GLU A 81 0.60 15.69 -1.85
C GLU A 81 1.29 14.48 -1.25
N LYS A 82 2.61 14.39 -1.45
CA LYS A 82 3.47 13.30 -0.93
C LYS A 82 2.86 11.91 -1.13
N GLY A 83 2.27 11.67 -2.30
CA GLY A 83 1.66 10.39 -2.65
C GLY A 83 0.18 10.22 -2.32
N HIS A 84 -0.42 11.12 -1.55
CA HIS A 84 -1.87 11.14 -1.36
C HIS A 84 -2.57 11.81 -2.55
N LEU A 85 -3.76 11.33 -2.89
CA LEU A 85 -4.67 11.92 -3.86
C LEU A 85 -5.91 12.52 -3.17
N GLY A 86 -6.20 12.05 -1.95
CA GLY A 86 -7.23 12.57 -1.08
C GLY A 86 -7.26 11.82 0.26
N VAL A 87 -8.40 11.88 0.95
CA VAL A 87 -8.61 11.21 2.23
C VAL A 87 -9.21 9.83 2.00
N SER A 88 -8.55 8.79 2.52
CA SER A 88 -9.05 7.42 2.45
C SER A 88 -10.33 7.24 3.26
N ILE A 89 -11.30 6.50 2.73
CA ILE A 89 -12.49 6.06 3.49
C ILE A 89 -12.14 5.30 4.78
N PHE A 90 -10.98 4.66 4.84
CA PHE A 90 -10.54 3.92 6.01
C PHE A 90 -10.09 4.82 7.18
N SER A 91 -9.88 6.11 6.97
CA SER A 91 -9.53 7.03 8.06
C SER A 91 -10.62 7.13 9.13
N GLU A 92 -11.87 6.84 8.76
CA GLU A 92 -13.03 6.91 9.63
C GLU A 92 -13.44 5.54 10.21
N ILE A 93 -12.99 4.45 9.58
CA ILE A 93 -13.44 3.09 9.90
C ILE A 93 -12.42 2.34 10.78
N LEU A 94 -11.13 2.60 10.60
CA LEU A 94 -10.07 1.86 11.30
C LEU A 94 -9.83 2.38 12.71
N ASP A 95 -9.79 1.47 13.68
CA ASP A 95 -9.45 1.79 15.07
C ASP A 95 -7.95 2.11 15.25
N ILE A 96 -7.10 1.52 14.39
CA ILE A 96 -5.68 1.85 14.32
C ILE A 96 -5.47 2.84 13.18
N LYS A 97 -4.87 3.99 13.48
CA LYS A 97 -4.68 5.07 12.52
C LYS A 97 -3.71 4.67 11.40
N LEU A 98 -4.03 5.09 10.17
CA LEU A 98 -3.14 5.00 9.03
C LEU A 98 -1.84 5.80 9.30
N PRO A 99 -0.67 5.35 8.80
CA PRO A 99 -0.47 4.17 7.96
C PRO A 99 -0.27 2.87 8.75
N TYR A 100 -0.30 2.88 10.08
CA TYR A 100 0.11 1.73 10.91
C TYR A 100 -0.85 0.53 10.81
N SER A 101 -2.07 0.75 10.35
CA SER A 101 -3.06 -0.28 10.05
C SER A 101 -2.94 -0.89 8.65
N ILE A 102 -2.00 -0.44 7.82
CA ILE A 102 -1.77 -1.01 6.49
C ILE A 102 -0.84 -2.21 6.63
N ILE A 103 -1.31 -3.38 6.19
CA ILE A 103 -0.53 -4.62 6.12
C ILE A 103 -0.25 -4.92 4.65
N ILE A 104 1.03 -4.86 4.27
CA ILE A 104 1.46 -5.27 2.93
C ILE A 104 1.41 -6.79 2.83
N ASP A 105 0.68 -7.29 1.82
CA ASP A 105 0.74 -8.69 1.45
C ASP A 105 2.13 -9.03 0.90
N TYR A 106 2.94 -9.70 1.71
CA TYR A 106 4.29 -10.13 1.35
C TYR A 106 4.31 -11.09 0.16
N ALA A 107 3.31 -11.97 0.04
CA ALA A 107 3.24 -12.92 -1.05
C ALA A 107 3.06 -12.18 -2.39
N HIS A 108 2.13 -11.21 -2.44
CA HIS A 108 1.93 -10.40 -3.64
C HIS A 108 3.06 -9.39 -3.89
N ALA A 109 3.61 -8.78 -2.85
CA ALA A 109 4.63 -7.73 -2.99
C ALA A 109 6.02 -8.27 -3.34
N SER A 110 6.40 -9.43 -2.80
CA SER A 110 7.76 -9.96 -2.92
C SER A 110 7.82 -11.31 -3.61
N LEU A 111 6.90 -12.24 -3.30
CA LEU A 111 7.03 -13.62 -3.75
C LEU A 111 6.40 -13.90 -5.12
N LEU A 112 5.43 -13.10 -5.57
CA LEU A 112 4.63 -13.40 -6.76
C LEU A 112 5.47 -13.74 -8.00
N ARG A 113 6.52 -12.97 -8.28
CA ARG A 113 7.42 -13.22 -9.42
C ARG A 113 8.27 -14.49 -9.23
N HIS A 114 8.71 -14.76 -8.01
CA HIS A 114 9.49 -15.95 -7.68
C HIS A 114 8.61 -17.20 -7.78
N SER A 115 7.43 -17.18 -7.16
CA SER A 115 6.43 -18.24 -7.24
C SER A 115 6.05 -18.54 -8.69
N LYS A 116 5.75 -17.51 -9.50
CA LYS A 116 5.47 -17.68 -10.94
C LYS A 116 6.62 -18.36 -11.68
N SER A 117 7.85 -17.92 -11.45
CA SER A 117 9.04 -18.50 -12.10
C SER A 117 9.21 -19.97 -11.71
N MET A 118 9.04 -20.30 -10.44
CA MET A 118 9.11 -21.68 -9.94
C MET A 118 8.03 -22.57 -10.54
N PHE A 119 6.77 -22.10 -10.59
CA PHE A 119 5.69 -22.88 -11.18
C PHE A 119 5.89 -23.14 -12.68
N VAL A 120 6.35 -22.14 -13.43
CA VAL A 120 6.68 -22.32 -14.86
C VAL A 120 7.79 -23.34 -15.06
N GLU A 121 8.83 -23.30 -14.22
CA GLU A 121 9.94 -24.25 -14.28
C GLU A 121 9.50 -25.69 -13.93
N ILE A 122 8.71 -25.85 -12.86
CA ILE A 122 8.15 -27.15 -12.48
C ILE A 122 7.27 -27.69 -13.61
N TYR A 123 6.41 -26.85 -14.20
CA TYR A 123 5.55 -27.25 -15.30
C TYR A 123 6.36 -27.73 -16.51
N ARG A 124 7.43 -27.03 -16.90
CA ARG A 124 8.32 -27.46 -18.00
C ARG A 124 8.98 -28.81 -17.75
N ARG A 125 9.37 -29.10 -16.49
CA ARG A 125 9.97 -30.40 -16.13
C ARG A 125 8.96 -31.54 -16.14
N LEU A 126 7.73 -31.27 -15.73
CA LEU A 126 6.65 -32.27 -15.63
C LEU A 126 5.90 -32.47 -16.94
N SER A 127 5.89 -31.47 -17.82
CA SER A 127 5.32 -31.54 -19.17
C SER A 127 6.44 -31.35 -20.20
N PRO A 128 7.33 -32.34 -20.37
CA PRO A 128 8.35 -32.26 -21.42
C PRO A 128 7.64 -32.08 -22.76
N VAL A 129 8.01 -31.03 -23.48
CA VAL A 129 7.61 -30.83 -24.87
C VAL A 129 8.10 -32.06 -25.64
N ILE A 130 7.18 -32.82 -26.22
CA ILE A 130 7.49 -33.91 -27.17
C ILE A 130 8.12 -33.29 -28.41
#